data_AF-A0A2E4WA34-F1
#
_entry.id   AF-A0A2E4WA34-F1
#
_cell.length_a   1.000
_cell.length_b   1.000
_cell.length_c   1.000
_cell.angle_alpha   90.00
_cell.angle_beta   90.00
_cell.angle_gamma   90.00
#
_symmetry.space_group_name_H-M   'P 1'
#
loop_
_entity.id
_entity.type
_entity.pdbx_description
1 polymer ?
#
loop_
_entity_poly.entity_id
_entity_poly.type
_entity_poly.pdbx_seq_one_letter_code
_entity_poly.pdbx_strand_id
1 'polypeptide(L)'
;MYDHDAWIKCHPDDLWIFDKLILAKKLGYLCGPAEVAVPKSNNYIVRPCVNLAGMGIGAEVRFLEKGKWDLKPGYFWCELFEGRHLSVDYAIDNSARIVQQGITTEGFRNKASPLWKFDKWIRVNDKFKIHFMLTKLKGSYEHINCEFVGGKLIEMHLRPNPDMGEFNEIIPVWEGELSIPPEGYTYVEDKDYNRLGFFKR
;
A
#
# COMPACT_ATOMS: atom_id res chain seq x y z
N MET A 1 -3.82 -8.81 13.34
CA MET A 1 -5.04 -8.46 12.60
C MET A 1 -4.64 -8.31 11.15
N TYR A 2 -5.29 -9.03 10.25
CA TYR A 2 -5.07 -8.91 8.80
C TYR A 2 -6.19 -8.08 8.14
N ASP A 3 -6.05 -7.76 6.85
CA ASP A 3 -7.05 -6.92 6.15
C ASP A 3 -8.44 -7.55 6.07
N HIS A 4 -8.55 -8.88 6.04
CA HIS A 4 -9.85 -9.55 6.08
C HIS A 4 -10.56 -9.37 7.44
N ASP A 5 -9.81 -9.38 8.55
CA ASP A 5 -10.36 -9.07 9.87
C ASP A 5 -10.83 -7.61 9.93
N ALA A 6 -10.01 -6.71 9.37
CA ALA A 6 -10.27 -5.29 9.37
C ALA A 6 -11.50 -4.93 8.50
N TRP A 7 -11.68 -5.62 7.37
CA TRP A 7 -12.86 -5.50 6.52
C TRP A 7 -14.15 -5.84 7.27
N ILE A 8 -14.18 -6.98 7.97
CA ILE A 8 -15.36 -7.44 8.73
C ILE A 8 -15.77 -6.44 9.81
N LYS A 9 -14.79 -5.78 10.44
CA LYS A 9 -15.00 -4.82 11.53
C LYS A 9 -15.19 -3.38 11.03
N CYS A 10 -15.03 -3.12 9.74
CA CYS A 10 -15.07 -1.77 9.19
C CYS A 10 -16.47 -1.18 9.27
N HIS A 11 -16.57 0.06 9.74
CA HIS A 11 -17.80 0.82 9.60
C HIS A 11 -18.17 0.96 8.11
N PRO A 12 -19.44 0.77 7.71
CA PRO A 12 -19.84 0.82 6.30
C PRO A 12 -19.45 2.11 5.57
N ASP A 13 -19.58 3.27 6.24
CA ASP A 13 -19.19 4.57 5.67
C ASP A 13 -17.68 4.74 5.45
N ASP A 14 -16.85 3.85 6.00
CA ASP A 14 -15.39 3.88 5.88
C ASP A 14 -14.85 2.81 4.91
N LEU A 15 -15.73 2.02 4.27
CA LEU A 15 -15.33 0.98 3.31
C LEU A 15 -14.53 1.54 2.12
N TRP A 16 -14.63 2.84 1.85
CA TRP A 16 -13.81 3.53 0.84
C TRP A 16 -12.30 3.40 1.07
N ILE A 17 -11.86 3.08 2.28
CA ILE A 17 -10.45 2.84 2.60
C ILE A 17 -9.87 1.70 1.76
N PHE A 18 -10.65 0.64 1.58
CA PHE A 18 -10.22 -0.56 0.85
C PHE A 18 -10.42 -0.44 -0.66
N ASP A 19 -11.16 0.57 -1.12
CA ASP A 19 -11.37 0.86 -2.53
C ASP A 19 -10.38 1.94 -3.00
N LYS A 20 -9.35 1.48 -3.70
CA LYS A 20 -8.26 2.32 -4.23
C LYS A 20 -8.74 3.34 -5.26
N LEU A 21 -9.84 3.08 -5.97
CA LEU A 21 -10.44 4.05 -6.91
C LEU A 21 -11.16 5.15 -6.13
N ILE A 22 -11.98 4.81 -5.14
CA ILE A 22 -12.66 5.81 -4.31
C ILE A 22 -11.64 6.65 -3.54
N LEU A 23 -10.60 6.03 -2.97
CA LEU A 23 -9.48 6.72 -2.32
C LEU A 23 -8.81 7.72 -3.28
N ALA A 24 -8.40 7.28 -4.47
CA ALA A 24 -7.78 8.14 -5.47
C ALA A 24 -8.70 9.31 -5.88
N LYS A 25 -10.00 9.04 -6.05
CA LYS A 25 -10.99 10.06 -6.39
C LYS A 25 -11.17 11.10 -5.28
N LYS A 26 -11.22 10.67 -4.01
CA LYS A 26 -11.29 11.57 -2.83
C LYS A 26 -10.04 12.45 -2.70
N LEU A 27 -8.88 11.92 -3.09
CA LEU A 27 -7.61 12.65 -3.10
C LEU A 27 -7.45 13.59 -4.30
N GLY A 28 -8.39 13.58 -5.24
CA GLY A 28 -8.39 14.44 -6.41
C GLY A 28 -7.42 14.00 -7.51
N TYR A 29 -7.00 12.74 -7.50
CA TYR A 29 -6.12 12.20 -8.53
C TYR A 29 -6.84 12.01 -9.85
N LEU A 30 -6.06 12.03 -10.92
CA LEU A 30 -6.53 11.70 -12.25
C LEU A 30 -6.69 10.17 -12.36
N CYS A 31 -7.92 9.69 -12.21
CA CYS A 31 -8.25 8.27 -12.23
C CYS A 31 -9.65 7.99 -12.82
N GLY A 32 -9.88 6.73 -13.23
CA GLY A 32 -11.18 6.27 -13.70
C GLY A 32 -11.30 4.74 -13.67
N PRO A 33 -12.51 4.19 -13.43
CA PRO A 33 -12.76 2.76 -13.55
C PRO A 33 -12.59 2.28 -15.00
N ALA A 34 -12.66 0.96 -15.19
CA ALA A 34 -12.94 0.38 -16.50
C ALA A 34 -14.11 1.13 -17.18
N GLU A 35 -14.03 1.29 -18.50
CA GLU A 35 -14.97 2.06 -19.35
C GLU A 35 -14.91 3.59 -19.25
N VAL A 36 -14.14 4.16 -18.32
CA VAL A 36 -13.82 5.59 -18.36
C VAL A 36 -12.51 5.78 -19.11
N ALA A 37 -12.54 6.51 -20.22
CA ALA A 37 -11.36 6.71 -21.06
C ALA A 37 -10.29 7.59 -20.39
N VAL A 38 -9.02 7.31 -20.66
CA VAL A 38 -7.93 8.21 -20.23
C VAL A 38 -7.94 9.52 -21.04
N PRO A 39 -7.68 10.68 -20.41
CA PRO A 39 -7.74 11.98 -21.09
C PRO A 39 -6.50 12.27 -21.94
N LYS A 40 -5.39 11.55 -21.74
CA LYS A 40 -4.12 11.69 -22.45
C LYS A 40 -3.49 10.32 -22.69
N SER A 41 -2.79 10.16 -23.80
CA SER A 41 -1.96 8.97 -24.01
C SER A 41 -0.73 9.03 -23.11
N ASN A 42 -0.60 8.11 -22.15
CA ASN A 42 0.53 8.06 -21.23
C ASN A 42 0.62 6.69 -20.53
N ASN A 43 1.65 6.49 -19.72
CA ASN A 43 1.70 5.43 -18.73
C ASN A 43 0.81 5.76 -17.52
N TYR A 44 0.00 4.78 -17.13
CA TYR A 44 -0.88 4.82 -15.97
C TYR A 44 -0.62 3.59 -15.10
N ILE A 45 -0.89 3.69 -13.79
CA ILE A 45 -1.01 2.51 -12.95
C ILE A 45 -2.42 1.93 -13.13
N VAL A 46 -2.49 0.66 -13.48
CA VAL A 46 -3.73 -0.12 -13.67
C VAL A 46 -3.76 -1.19 -12.60
N ARG A 47 -4.84 -1.27 -11.81
CA ARG A 47 -4.96 -2.24 -10.70
C ARG A 47 -6.42 -2.49 -10.31
N PRO A 48 -6.73 -3.58 -9.58
CA PRO A 48 -8.06 -3.79 -9.01
C PRO A 48 -8.50 -2.63 -8.11
N CYS A 49 -9.79 -2.27 -8.10
CA CYS A 49 -10.35 -1.28 -7.19
C CYS A 49 -10.19 -1.74 -5.73
N VAL A 50 -10.56 -3.00 -5.45
CA VAL A 50 -10.39 -3.63 -4.14
C VAL A 50 -9.40 -4.79 -4.29
N ASN A 51 -8.39 -4.81 -3.42
CA ASN A 51 -7.45 -5.93 -3.30
C ASN A 51 -7.05 -6.07 -1.82
N LEU A 52 -7.78 -6.89 -1.07
CA LEU A 52 -7.51 -7.18 0.35
C LEU A 52 -6.33 -8.16 0.55
N ALA A 53 -5.94 -8.89 -0.50
CA ALA A 53 -4.73 -9.71 -0.46
C ALA A 53 -3.45 -8.84 -0.48
N GLY A 54 -3.58 -7.56 -0.83
CA GLY A 54 -2.47 -6.60 -0.79
C GLY A 54 -1.39 -6.91 -1.83
N MET A 55 -0.15 -6.61 -1.45
CA MET A 55 1.07 -6.90 -2.21
C MET A 55 1.13 -6.28 -3.61
N GLY A 56 0.21 -5.38 -4.00
CA GLY A 56 0.14 -4.90 -5.38
C GLY A 56 -0.25 -5.99 -6.40
N ILE A 57 -0.90 -7.08 -5.97
CA ILE A 57 -1.38 -8.14 -6.86
C ILE A 57 -2.35 -7.57 -7.91
N GLY A 58 -2.11 -7.92 -9.17
CA GLY A 58 -2.87 -7.40 -10.32
C GLY A 58 -2.55 -5.95 -10.70
N ALA A 59 -1.59 -5.30 -10.04
CA ALA A 59 -1.15 -3.96 -10.42
C ALA A 59 -0.08 -4.02 -11.51
N GLU A 60 -0.19 -3.15 -12.52
CA GLU A 60 0.78 -3.01 -13.60
C GLU A 60 0.86 -1.56 -14.08
N VAL A 61 2.03 -1.16 -14.58
CA VAL A 61 2.15 0.08 -15.34
C VAL A 61 1.83 -0.23 -16.79
N ARG A 62 0.83 0.45 -17.34
CA ARG A 62 0.35 0.24 -18.71
C ARG A 62 0.28 1.55 -19.46
N PHE A 63 0.73 1.56 -20.71
CA PHE A 63 0.47 2.65 -21.62
C PHE A 63 -0.98 2.59 -22.10
N LEU A 64 -1.75 3.64 -21.86
CA LEU A 64 -3.13 3.76 -22.30
C LEU A 64 -3.24 4.91 -23.30
N GLU A 65 -3.93 4.69 -24.41
CA GLU A 65 -4.14 5.71 -25.43
C GLU A 65 -5.35 6.59 -25.08
N LYS A 66 -5.22 7.90 -25.33
CA LYS A 66 -6.30 8.87 -25.16
C LYS A 66 -7.59 8.38 -25.79
N GLY A 67 -8.69 8.47 -25.05
CA GLY A 67 -10.02 8.11 -25.54
C GLY A 67 -10.29 6.60 -25.57
N LYS A 68 -9.30 5.75 -25.25
CA LYS A 68 -9.49 4.31 -25.09
C LYS A 68 -9.62 3.91 -23.62
N TRP A 69 -10.28 2.79 -23.43
CA TRP A 69 -10.38 2.06 -22.17
C TRP A 69 -10.27 0.58 -22.54
N ASP A 70 -9.27 -0.12 -21.99
CA ASP A 70 -9.09 -1.57 -22.20
C ASP A 70 -8.63 -2.21 -20.90
N LEU A 71 -9.56 -2.18 -19.94
CA LEU A 71 -9.37 -2.70 -18.59
C LEU A 71 -10.46 -3.72 -18.30
N LYS A 72 -10.11 -4.74 -17.51
CA LYS A 72 -11.07 -5.71 -17.01
C LYS A 72 -12.07 -5.02 -16.05
N PRO A 73 -13.34 -5.45 -16.00
CA PRO A 73 -14.26 -5.01 -14.96
C PRO A 73 -13.65 -5.18 -13.56
N GLY A 74 -13.89 -4.21 -12.67
CA GLY A 74 -13.30 -4.19 -11.32
C GLY A 74 -11.86 -3.66 -11.25
N TYR A 75 -11.24 -3.31 -12.38
CA TYR A 75 -9.98 -2.56 -12.43
C TYR A 75 -10.24 -1.07 -12.65
N PHE A 76 -9.24 -0.27 -12.31
CA PHE A 76 -9.20 1.16 -12.59
C PHE A 76 -7.80 1.58 -13.02
N TRP A 77 -7.71 2.72 -13.70
CA TRP A 77 -6.46 3.40 -13.99
C TRP A 77 -6.31 4.65 -13.11
N CYS A 78 -5.07 5.00 -12.77
CA CYS A 78 -4.71 6.23 -12.08
C CYS A 78 -3.42 6.79 -12.68
N GLU A 79 -3.22 8.10 -12.62
CA GLU A 79 -1.94 8.72 -12.93
C GLU A 79 -0.80 8.04 -12.16
N LEU A 80 0.33 7.89 -12.83
CA LEU A 80 1.50 7.21 -12.27
C LEU A 80 2.29 8.19 -11.40
N PHE A 81 2.55 7.82 -10.15
CA PHE A 81 3.41 8.56 -9.24
C PHE A 81 4.83 8.00 -9.24
N GLU A 82 5.80 8.89 -9.04
CA GLU A 82 7.22 8.56 -8.93
C GLU A 82 7.80 9.14 -7.63
N GLY A 83 8.85 8.49 -7.13
CA GLY A 83 9.55 8.91 -5.91
C GLY A 83 9.66 7.77 -4.90
N ARG A 84 9.93 8.14 -3.64
CA ARG A 84 10.08 7.19 -2.52
C ARG A 84 8.78 6.46 -2.25
N HIS A 85 8.86 5.16 -1.96
CA HIS A 85 7.73 4.35 -1.53
C HIS A 85 7.79 4.22 -0.01
N LEU A 86 6.84 4.84 0.69
CA LEU A 86 6.81 4.90 2.15
C LEU A 86 5.55 4.25 2.71
N SER A 87 5.68 3.46 3.77
CA SER A 87 4.56 2.94 4.55
C SER A 87 4.60 3.58 5.93
N VAL A 88 3.50 4.21 6.35
CA VAL A 88 3.41 5.03 7.56
C VAL A 88 2.29 4.51 8.44
N ASP A 89 2.64 4.08 9.65
CA ASP A 89 1.67 3.71 10.67
C ASP A 89 1.18 4.95 11.43
N TYR A 90 -0.09 4.90 11.83
CA TYR A 90 -0.73 5.86 12.71
C TYR A 90 -1.48 5.10 13.81
N ALA A 91 -1.32 5.55 15.05
CA ALA A 91 -2.14 5.14 16.19
C ALA A 91 -3.26 6.17 16.40
N ILE A 92 -4.44 5.69 16.75
CA ILE A 92 -5.62 6.53 16.99
C ILE A 92 -6.08 6.35 18.44
N ASP A 93 -6.16 7.46 19.16
CA ASP A 93 -6.91 7.55 20.39
C ASP A 93 -8.35 7.97 20.06
N ASN A 94 -9.28 7.01 20.08
CA ASN A 94 -10.69 7.27 19.78
C ASN A 94 -11.37 8.16 20.83
N SER A 95 -10.91 8.10 22.08
CA SER A 95 -11.47 8.90 23.18
C SER A 95 -11.05 10.35 23.07
N ALA A 96 -9.77 10.61 22.81
CA ALA A 96 -9.22 11.94 22.63
C ALA A 96 -9.39 12.50 21.20
N ARG A 97 -9.78 11.66 20.23
CA ARG A 97 -9.82 11.95 18.79
C ARG A 97 -8.48 12.45 18.26
N ILE A 98 -7.39 11.86 18.75
CA ILE A 98 -6.02 12.19 18.36
C ILE A 98 -5.49 11.09 17.45
N VAL A 99 -4.84 11.49 16.37
CA VAL A 99 -4.05 10.60 15.51
C VAL A 99 -2.57 10.92 15.74
N GLN A 100 -1.74 9.90 15.92
CA GLN A 100 -0.31 10.04 16.14
C GLN A 100 0.44 9.16 15.15
N GLN A 101 1.50 9.71 14.53
CA GLN A 101 2.35 8.93 13.64
C GLN A 101 3.22 7.96 14.44
N GLY A 102 3.23 6.69 14.02
CA GLY A 102 4.11 5.64 14.51
C GLY A 102 5.29 5.39 13.57
N ILE A 103 5.52 4.12 13.25
CA ILE A 103 6.64 3.66 12.43
C ILE A 103 6.49 4.19 11.00
N THR A 104 7.62 4.52 10.39
CA THR A 104 7.70 4.80 8.95
C THR A 104 8.76 3.92 8.33
N THR A 105 8.43 3.26 7.23
CA THR A 105 9.32 2.38 6.49
C THR A 105 9.40 2.79 5.02
N GLU A 106 10.55 2.56 4.40
CA GLU A 106 10.79 2.81 2.98
C GLU A 106 11.06 1.50 2.25
N GLY A 107 10.30 1.26 1.19
CA GLY A 107 10.43 0.11 0.31
C GLY A 107 11.32 0.40 -0.88
N PHE A 108 12.29 -0.48 -1.12
CA PHE A 108 13.20 -0.42 -2.27
C PHE A 108 12.87 -1.54 -3.23
N ARG A 109 12.79 -1.20 -4.52
CA ARG A 109 12.43 -2.14 -5.57
C ARG A 109 13.15 -1.80 -6.87
N ASN A 110 13.74 -2.80 -7.51
CA ASN A 110 14.24 -2.69 -8.86
C ASN A 110 13.09 -2.39 -9.84
N LYS A 111 13.23 -1.34 -10.66
CA LYS A 111 12.19 -0.95 -11.62
C LYS A 111 11.81 -2.06 -12.60
N ALA A 112 12.74 -2.96 -12.92
CA ALA A 112 12.51 -4.12 -13.80
C ALA A 112 11.77 -5.27 -13.11
N SER A 113 11.73 -5.31 -11.78
CA SER A 113 10.97 -6.30 -11.03
C SER A 113 9.46 -6.04 -11.14
N PRO A 114 8.60 -7.06 -10.97
CA PRO A 114 7.18 -6.84 -10.75
C PRO A 114 6.91 -5.88 -9.57
N LEU A 115 5.78 -5.17 -9.57
CA LEU A 115 5.46 -4.15 -8.55
C LEU A 115 5.42 -4.71 -7.12
N TRP A 116 5.11 -5.99 -6.97
CA TRP A 116 5.03 -6.70 -5.70
C TRP A 116 6.38 -7.17 -5.16
N LYS A 117 7.42 -7.26 -6.00
CA LYS A 117 8.70 -7.90 -5.66
C LYS A 117 9.72 -6.86 -5.16
N PHE A 118 9.58 -6.45 -3.90
CA PHE A 118 10.53 -5.55 -3.23
C PHE A 118 11.86 -6.25 -2.90
N ASP A 119 12.94 -5.47 -2.95
CA ASP A 119 14.29 -5.92 -2.63
C ASP A 119 14.56 -5.81 -1.12
N LYS A 120 14.06 -4.75 -0.47
CA LYS A 120 14.16 -4.54 0.98
C LYS A 120 13.24 -3.44 1.47
N TRP A 121 13.02 -3.40 2.77
CA TRP A 121 12.41 -2.30 3.50
C TRP A 121 13.30 -1.86 4.65
N ILE A 122 13.39 -0.55 4.90
CA ILE A 122 14.13 -0.01 6.05
C ILE A 122 13.25 0.92 6.87
N ARG A 123 13.51 1.04 8.17
CA ARG A 123 12.91 2.07 9.02
C ARG A 123 13.54 3.43 8.73
N VAL A 124 12.70 4.46 8.63
CA VAL A 124 13.11 5.84 8.39
C VAL A 124 12.42 6.80 9.37
N ASN A 125 12.95 8.01 9.51
CA ASN A 125 12.49 9.00 10.50
C ASN A 125 11.60 10.10 9.90
N ASP A 126 11.14 9.92 8.65
CA ASP A 126 10.28 10.87 7.95
C ASP A 126 9.03 11.21 8.76
N LYS A 127 8.67 12.50 8.77
CA LYS A 127 7.47 13.01 9.45
C LYS A 127 6.48 13.50 8.42
N PHE A 128 5.25 13.03 8.55
CA PHE A 128 4.14 13.35 7.68
C PHE A 128 3.14 14.24 8.38
N LYS A 129 2.61 15.21 7.64
CA LYS A 129 1.40 15.89 8.06
C LYS A 129 0.26 14.88 8.01
N ILE A 130 -0.39 14.66 9.14
CA ILE A 130 -1.57 13.79 9.24
C ILE A 130 -2.65 14.30 8.29
N HIS A 131 -3.10 13.44 7.39
CA HIS A 131 -4.12 13.80 6.42
C HIS A 131 -5.47 13.94 7.13
N PHE A 132 -6.20 15.02 6.87
CA PHE A 132 -7.48 15.31 7.56
C PHE A 132 -8.54 14.22 7.38
N MET A 133 -8.43 13.38 6.35
CA MET A 133 -9.36 12.25 6.16
C MET A 133 -9.22 11.20 7.27
N LEU A 134 -8.02 11.04 7.84
CA LEU A 134 -7.79 10.11 8.96
C LEU A 134 -8.55 10.52 10.22
N THR A 135 -8.87 11.81 10.35
CA THR A 135 -9.62 12.35 11.50
C THR A 135 -11.14 12.37 11.26
N LYS A 136 -11.62 11.85 10.12
CA LYS A 136 -13.04 11.87 9.72
C LYS A 136 -13.68 10.49 9.68
N LEU A 137 -12.96 9.47 10.12
CA LEU A 137 -13.45 8.10 10.18
C LEU A 137 -14.62 7.97 11.15
N LYS A 138 -15.57 7.12 10.80
CA LYS A 138 -16.79 6.83 11.57
C LYS A 138 -16.59 5.65 12.52
N GLY A 139 -15.81 4.65 12.10
CA GLY A 139 -15.47 3.51 12.94
C GLY A 139 -14.52 3.87 14.08
N SER A 140 -14.48 3.01 15.09
CA SER A 140 -13.51 3.07 16.18
C SER A 140 -12.33 2.18 15.81
N TYR A 141 -11.25 2.78 15.33
CA TYR A 141 -10.05 2.07 14.87
C TYR A 141 -8.88 2.39 15.78
N GLU A 142 -8.00 1.43 16.03
CA GLU A 142 -6.80 1.66 16.85
C GLU A 142 -5.60 2.07 16.00
N HIS A 143 -5.54 1.54 14.77
CA HIS A 143 -4.40 1.70 13.88
C HIS A 143 -4.83 1.91 12.44
N ILE A 144 -4.04 2.71 11.74
CA ILE A 144 -4.10 2.86 10.28
C ILE A 144 -2.68 2.76 9.73
N ASN A 145 -2.50 2.03 8.66
CA ASN A 145 -1.32 2.13 7.82
C ASN A 145 -1.66 2.87 6.52
N CYS A 146 -0.75 3.72 6.06
CA CYS A 146 -0.90 4.46 4.82
C CYS A 146 0.35 4.26 3.97
N GLU A 147 0.16 3.85 2.72
CA GLU A 147 1.25 3.74 1.74
C GLU A 147 1.29 4.96 0.82
N PHE A 148 2.50 5.45 0.55
CA PHE A 148 2.76 6.64 -0.22
C PHE A 148 3.78 6.38 -1.32
N VAL A 149 3.60 7.02 -2.47
CA VAL A 149 4.63 7.12 -3.52
C VAL A 149 4.85 8.59 -3.84
N GLY A 150 6.08 9.08 -3.70
CA GLY A 150 6.40 10.49 -3.97
C GLY A 150 5.62 11.47 -3.08
N GLY A 151 5.26 11.05 -1.87
CA GLY A 151 4.42 11.83 -0.95
C GLY A 151 2.92 11.82 -1.26
N LYS A 152 2.47 11.08 -2.28
CA LYS A 152 1.05 10.87 -2.60
C LYS A 152 0.55 9.61 -1.92
N LEU A 153 -0.51 9.72 -1.11
CA LEU A 153 -1.19 8.57 -0.49
C LEU A 153 -1.79 7.70 -1.59
N ILE A 154 -1.47 6.40 -1.63
CA ILE A 154 -1.92 5.48 -2.69
C ILE A 154 -2.75 4.30 -2.18
N GLU A 155 -2.64 3.96 -0.89
CA GLU A 155 -3.31 2.84 -0.25
C GLU A 155 -3.42 3.07 1.26
N MET A 156 -4.43 2.48 1.88
CA MET A 156 -4.69 2.56 3.30
C MET A 156 -5.15 1.21 3.84
N HIS A 157 -4.77 0.90 5.08
CA HIS A 157 -5.18 -0.29 5.81
C HIS A 157 -5.67 0.10 7.21
N LEU A 158 -6.68 -0.58 7.74
CA LEU A 158 -7.20 -0.39 9.10
C LEU A 158 -6.46 -1.26 10.14
N ARG A 159 -5.14 -1.34 10.00
CA ARG A 159 -4.19 -2.12 10.82
C ARG A 159 -2.79 -1.53 10.64
N PRO A 160 -1.83 -1.79 11.55
CA PRO A 160 -0.44 -1.39 11.35
C PRO A 160 0.27 -2.28 10.32
N ASN A 161 1.47 -1.87 9.91
CA ASN A 161 2.42 -2.71 9.19
C ASN A 161 2.80 -3.93 10.06
N PRO A 162 2.57 -5.18 9.59
CA PRO A 162 2.83 -6.38 10.37
C PRO A 162 4.29 -6.86 10.26
N ASP A 163 5.02 -6.40 9.23
CA ASP A 163 6.27 -7.02 8.80
C ASP A 163 7.49 -6.46 9.55
N MET A 164 7.55 -5.14 9.78
CA MET A 164 8.76 -4.47 10.30
C MET A 164 9.01 -4.72 11.80
N GLY A 165 7.97 -4.73 12.64
CA GLY A 165 8.11 -4.99 14.08
C GLY A 165 9.14 -4.09 14.79
N GLU A 166 10.09 -4.70 15.49
CA GLU A 166 11.20 -4.01 16.19
C GLU A 166 12.44 -3.81 15.32
N PHE A 167 12.47 -4.39 14.13
CA PHE A 167 13.63 -4.39 13.24
C PHE A 167 13.81 -3.05 12.52
N ASN A 168 15.03 -2.79 12.05
CA ASN A 168 15.38 -1.60 11.28
C ASN A 168 15.48 -1.89 9.78
N GLU A 169 15.73 -3.14 9.41
CA GLU A 169 15.74 -3.57 8.02
C GLU A 169 15.17 -4.98 7.86
N ILE A 170 14.33 -5.15 6.85
CA ILE A 170 13.79 -6.45 6.44
C ILE A 170 14.00 -6.66 4.93
N ILE A 171 14.45 -7.86 4.55
CA ILE A 171 14.68 -8.26 3.16
C ILE A 171 13.71 -9.41 2.88
N PRO A 172 12.70 -9.24 2.00
CA PRO A 172 11.81 -10.33 1.63
C PRO A 172 12.60 -11.46 0.96
N VAL A 173 12.28 -12.70 1.30
CA VAL A 173 12.79 -13.89 0.62
C VAL A 173 11.68 -14.41 -0.29
N TRP A 174 11.89 -14.37 -1.60
CA TRP A 174 10.89 -14.79 -2.56
C TRP A 174 11.07 -16.27 -2.95
N GLU A 175 9.99 -16.89 -3.46
CA GLU A 175 10.06 -18.22 -4.04
C GLU A 175 11.18 -18.33 -5.10
N GLY A 176 11.99 -19.40 -5.00
CA GLY A 176 13.14 -19.62 -5.87
C GLY A 176 14.43 -18.93 -5.43
N GLU A 177 14.40 -18.12 -4.37
CA GLU A 177 15.61 -17.53 -3.77
C GLU A 177 16.13 -18.39 -2.60
N LEU A 178 17.42 -18.27 -2.32
CA LEU A 178 18.04 -18.98 -1.20
C LEU A 178 17.58 -18.34 0.12
N SER A 179 17.14 -19.18 1.07
CA SER A 179 16.77 -18.76 2.43
C SER A 179 17.96 -18.71 3.40
N ILE A 180 19.19 -18.57 2.89
CA ILE A 180 20.39 -18.42 3.70
C ILE A 180 20.54 -16.94 4.08
N PRO A 181 20.41 -16.58 5.37
CA PRO A 181 20.48 -15.18 5.79
C PRO A 181 21.88 -14.61 5.58
N PRO A 182 22.00 -13.33 5.14
CA PRO A 182 23.26 -12.60 5.20
C PRO A 182 23.78 -12.48 6.64
N GLU A 183 25.06 -12.21 6.81
CA GLU A 183 25.66 -12.01 8.13
C GLU A 183 24.91 -10.92 8.92
N GLY A 184 24.54 -11.24 10.16
CA GLY A 184 23.80 -10.34 11.05
C GLY A 184 22.27 -10.32 10.85
N TYR A 185 21.71 -11.14 9.95
CA TYR A 185 20.26 -11.27 9.79
C TYR A 185 19.75 -12.60 10.37
N THR A 186 18.50 -12.57 10.84
CA THR A 186 17.76 -13.78 11.20
C THR A 186 16.66 -14.03 10.16
N TYR A 187 16.54 -15.26 9.69
CA TYR A 187 15.40 -15.66 8.86
C TYR A 187 14.16 -15.86 9.74
N VAL A 188 13.06 -15.22 9.35
CA VAL A 188 11.73 -15.36 9.97
C VAL A 188 10.76 -15.79 8.87
N GLU A 189 10.15 -16.97 9.04
CA GLU A 189 9.12 -17.44 8.12
C GLU A 189 7.88 -16.53 8.21
N ASP A 190 7.39 -16.09 7.04
CA ASP A 190 6.26 -15.17 6.92
C ASP A 190 5.71 -15.24 5.49
N LYS A 191 4.93 -16.30 5.25
CA LYS A 191 4.43 -16.65 3.92
C LYS A 191 3.29 -15.73 3.52
N ASP A 192 3.48 -15.02 2.42
CA ASP A 192 2.44 -14.20 1.79
C ASP A 192 2.67 -14.08 0.28
N TYR A 193 1.65 -14.38 -0.52
CA TYR A 193 1.78 -14.52 -1.98
C TYR A 193 3.00 -15.39 -2.34
N ASN A 194 3.98 -14.87 -3.08
CA ASN A 194 5.22 -15.56 -3.45
C ASN A 194 6.38 -15.32 -2.46
N ARG A 195 6.13 -14.68 -1.31
CA ARG A 195 7.11 -14.45 -0.25
C ARG A 195 7.14 -15.66 0.67
N LEU A 196 8.33 -16.16 0.97
CA LEU A 196 8.55 -17.26 1.92
C LEU A 196 8.75 -16.75 3.36
N GLY A 197 9.35 -15.58 3.49
CA GLY A 197 9.62 -14.94 4.76
C GLY A 197 10.50 -13.71 4.60
N PHE A 198 11.23 -13.38 5.66
CA PHE A 198 12.15 -12.24 5.68
C PHE A 198 13.47 -12.60 6.32
N PHE A 199 14.55 -12.00 5.83
CA PHE A 199 15.73 -11.75 6.64
C PHE A 199 15.53 -10.43 7.41
N LYS A 200 15.64 -10.45 8.74
CA LYS A 200 15.40 -9.28 9.59
C LYS A 200 16.64 -8.94 10.44
N ARG A 201 16.89 -7.63 10.63
CA ARG A 201 17.91 -7.08 11.55
C ARG A 201 17.52 -5.73 12.14
#